data_AF-A0A1I7U0B9-F1
#
_entry.id   AF-A0A1I7U0B9-F1
#
_cell.length_a   1.000
_cell.length_b   1.000
_cell.length_c   1.000
_cell.angle_alpha   90.00
_cell.angle_beta   90.00
_cell.angle_gamma   90.00
#
_symmetry.space_group_name_H-M   'P 1'
#
loop_
_entity.id
_entity.type
_entity.pdbx_description
1 polymer ?
#
loop_
_entity_poly.entity_id
_entity_poly.type
_entity_poly.pdbx_seq_one_letter_code
_entity_poly.pdbx_strand_id
1 'polypeptide(L)'
;MNNFQSEVDSWIASVDQLNVIEPRVYSDLNDILSATSNCSNKFLLLSNRAKCPQPSWSIVARIAQDHGVQPVKIGHPLDGLTHVLLYKRMPFLSEASCHLSVLLYEDSYSDFGDDINPLVVSDWITTLLPVEDGSCPALFETYWHPIEDELTELQQIFFSAELEISERNKRPTFILVGLTGGIAVIILAFSIFWGLNGSGFKE
;
A
#
# COMPACT_ATOMS: atom_id res chain seq x y z
N MET A 1 27.88 -4.07 -41.89
CA MET A 1 26.61 -3.44 -41.47
C MET A 1 26.12 -3.90 -40.08
N ASN A 2 26.96 -4.52 -39.24
CA ASN A 2 26.54 -5.07 -37.94
C ASN A 2 26.90 -4.17 -36.72
N ASN A 3 27.69 -3.11 -36.92
CA ASN A 3 28.19 -2.29 -35.81
C ASN A 3 27.19 -1.23 -35.34
N PHE A 4 26.45 -0.63 -36.27
CA PHE A 4 25.47 0.41 -35.95
C PHE A 4 24.28 -0.11 -35.15
N GLN A 5 23.84 -1.34 -35.43
CA GLN A 5 22.72 -1.96 -34.72
C GLN A 5 23.13 -2.30 -33.27
N SER A 6 24.33 -2.84 -33.08
CA SER A 6 24.93 -3.06 -31.75
C SER A 6 25.13 -1.77 -30.95
N GLU A 7 25.54 -0.68 -31.61
CA GLU A 7 25.70 0.64 -30.96
C GLU A 7 24.35 1.25 -30.59
N VAL A 8 23.33 1.12 -31.45
CA VAL A 8 21.96 1.56 -31.15
C VAL A 8 21.35 0.72 -30.02
N ASP A 9 21.52 -0.60 -30.04
CA ASP A 9 21.01 -1.48 -28.98
C ASP A 9 21.72 -1.22 -27.65
N SER A 10 23.03 -0.97 -27.66
CA SER A 10 23.80 -0.57 -26.48
C SER A 10 23.41 0.82 -25.98
N TRP A 11 23.14 1.77 -26.88
CA TRP A 11 22.69 3.10 -26.54
C TRP A 11 21.28 3.09 -25.97
N ILE A 12 20.35 2.35 -26.60
CA ILE A 12 19.01 2.09 -26.07
C ILE A 12 19.16 1.46 -24.69
N ALA A 13 19.92 0.38 -24.52
CA ALA A 13 20.12 -0.23 -23.21
C ALA A 13 20.72 0.72 -22.16
N SER A 14 21.54 1.70 -22.56
CA SER A 14 22.10 2.71 -21.65
C SER A 14 21.11 3.83 -21.30
N VAL A 15 20.19 4.16 -22.20
CA VAL A 15 19.14 5.19 -22.01
C VAL A 15 17.88 4.60 -21.36
N ASP A 16 17.67 3.29 -21.53
CA ASP A 16 16.49 2.54 -21.09
C ASP A 16 16.63 2.00 -19.65
N GLN A 17 17.72 2.33 -18.96
CA GLN A 17 17.93 1.94 -17.56
C GLN A 17 17.00 2.74 -16.64
N LEU A 18 15.85 2.14 -16.37
CA LEU A 18 14.97 2.54 -15.28
C LEU A 18 15.61 2.10 -13.96
N ASN A 19 16.06 3.07 -13.17
CA ASN A 19 16.58 2.83 -11.82
C ASN A 19 15.39 2.69 -10.87
N VAL A 20 15.01 1.47 -10.50
CA VAL A 20 13.83 1.18 -9.68
C VAL A 20 14.29 0.62 -8.33
N ILE A 21 13.75 1.16 -7.24
CA ILE A 21 13.94 0.59 -5.91
C ILE A 21 12.79 -0.39 -5.64
N GLU A 22 13.11 -1.61 -5.20
CA GLU A 22 12.12 -2.63 -4.85
C GLU A 22 12.27 -3.01 -3.36
N PRO A 23 11.63 -2.27 -2.42
CA PRO A 23 11.68 -2.63 -1.01
C PRO A 23 10.94 -3.95 -0.79
N ARG A 24 11.56 -4.88 -0.04
CA ARG A 24 11.00 -6.21 0.21
C ARG A 24 10.63 -6.44 1.66
N VAL A 25 11.23 -5.66 2.56
CA VAL A 25 11.03 -5.79 4.00
C VAL A 25 10.76 -4.42 4.62
N TYR A 26 10.25 -4.45 5.85
CA TYR A 26 9.93 -3.26 6.65
C TYR A 26 11.07 -2.23 6.64
N SER A 27 12.31 -2.65 6.87
CA SER A 27 13.46 -1.74 6.97
C SER A 27 13.68 -0.96 5.67
N ASP A 28 13.57 -1.63 4.51
CA ASP A 28 13.80 -1.00 3.22
C ASP A 28 12.78 0.12 2.97
N LEU A 29 11.51 -0.14 3.27
CA LEU A 29 10.45 0.86 3.09
C LEU A 29 10.58 1.99 4.12
N ASN A 30 10.93 1.67 5.37
CA ASN A 30 11.12 2.67 6.41
C ASN A 30 12.28 3.62 6.09
N ASP A 31 13.38 3.10 5.55
CA ASP A 31 14.52 3.90 5.11
C ASP A 31 14.13 4.87 3.98
N ILE A 32 13.30 4.43 3.03
CA ILE A 32 12.75 5.28 1.97
C ILE A 32 11.88 6.39 2.57
N LEU A 33 10.96 6.05 3.48
CA LEU A 33 10.08 7.03 4.12
C LEU A 33 10.89 8.08 4.88
N SER A 34 11.86 7.66 5.68
CA SER A 34 12.73 8.55 6.47
C SER A 34 13.66 9.40 5.61
N ALA A 35 14.01 8.93 4.41
CA ALA A 35 14.86 9.67 3.48
C ALA A 35 14.15 10.88 2.86
N THR A 36 12.83 11.00 2.95
CA THR A 36 12.06 12.12 2.36
C THR A 36 12.20 13.43 3.14
N SER A 37 12.59 13.35 4.42
CA SER A 37 12.76 14.49 5.34
C SER A 37 13.80 15.54 4.94
N ASN A 38 14.60 15.28 3.90
CA ASN A 38 15.70 16.16 3.48
C ASN A 38 15.41 16.99 2.22
N CYS A 39 14.18 16.95 1.71
CA CYS A 39 13.67 17.74 0.57
C CYS A 39 14.40 17.51 -0.77
N SER A 40 15.46 16.69 -0.77
CA SER A 40 16.27 16.35 -1.92
C SER A 40 15.78 15.05 -2.54
N ASN A 41 15.30 14.14 -1.71
CA ASN A 41 14.79 12.86 -2.14
C ASN A 41 13.28 12.94 -2.41
N LYS A 42 12.91 12.64 -3.65
CA LYS A 42 11.53 12.52 -4.12
C LYS A 42 11.30 11.08 -4.53
N PHE A 43 10.22 10.46 -4.06
CA PHE A 43 9.92 9.08 -4.43
C PHE A 43 8.52 8.95 -5.02
N LEU A 44 8.36 8.07 -6.00
CA LEU A 44 7.04 7.68 -6.52
C LEU A 44 6.81 6.20 -6.23
N LEU A 45 5.96 5.91 -5.26
CA LEU A 45 5.57 4.55 -4.91
C LEU A 45 4.50 4.07 -5.88
N LEU A 46 4.83 3.01 -6.61
CA LEU A 46 3.94 2.36 -7.56
C LEU A 46 3.81 0.89 -7.19
N SER A 47 2.60 0.43 -6.90
CA SER A 47 2.36 -1.01 -6.74
C SER A 47 1.90 -1.64 -8.06
N ASN A 48 2.33 -2.88 -8.30
CA ASN A 48 1.80 -3.70 -9.38
C ASN A 48 1.29 -5.02 -8.79
N ARG A 49 -0.03 -5.15 -8.67
CA ARG A 49 -0.67 -6.35 -8.13
C ARG A 49 -0.96 -7.33 -9.27
N ALA A 50 -0.62 -8.60 -9.11
CA ALA A 50 -0.94 -9.61 -10.12
C ALA A 50 -2.45 -9.73 -10.43
N LYS A 51 -3.31 -9.40 -9.47
CA LYS A 51 -4.78 -9.40 -9.64
C LYS A 51 -5.32 -8.17 -10.38
N CYS A 52 -4.58 -7.06 -10.38
CA CYS A 52 -4.91 -5.81 -11.06
C CYS A 52 -3.61 -5.24 -11.63
N PRO A 53 -3.21 -5.69 -12.83
CA PRO A 53 -1.98 -5.22 -13.44
C PRO A 53 -2.16 -3.78 -13.92
N GLN A 54 -1.16 -2.93 -13.67
CA GLN A 54 -1.12 -1.57 -14.18
C GLN A 54 -0.22 -1.52 -15.42
N PRO A 55 -0.78 -1.55 -16.66
CA PRO A 55 0.01 -1.67 -17.89
C PRO A 55 0.90 -0.44 -18.15
N SER A 56 0.54 0.72 -17.62
CA SER A 56 1.27 1.98 -17.74
C SER A 56 2.46 2.11 -16.77
N TRP A 57 2.68 1.14 -15.87
CA TRP A 57 3.64 1.24 -14.76
C TRP A 57 5.04 1.68 -15.21
N SER A 58 5.61 1.05 -16.22
CA SER A 58 6.98 1.32 -16.69
C SER A 58 7.13 2.70 -17.34
N ILE A 59 6.07 3.17 -18.00
CA ILE A 59 6.03 4.50 -18.62
C ILE A 59 5.96 5.56 -17.52
N VAL A 60 5.10 5.36 -16.53
CA VAL A 60 4.93 6.25 -15.38
C VAL A 60 6.24 6.36 -14.58
N ALA A 61 6.86 5.22 -14.27
CA ALA A 61 8.13 5.19 -13.56
C ALA A 61 9.24 5.95 -14.31
N ARG A 62 9.25 5.86 -15.65
CA ARG A 62 10.20 6.60 -16.48
C ARG A 62 9.97 8.09 -16.44
N ILE A 63 8.72 8.53 -16.64
CA ILE A 63 8.36 9.95 -16.57
C ILE A 63 8.77 10.52 -15.20
N ALA A 64 8.52 9.78 -14.12
CA ALA A 64 8.94 10.19 -12.79
C ALA A 64 10.47 10.36 -12.69
N GLN A 65 11.23 9.38 -13.18
CA GLN A 65 12.69 9.44 -13.20
C GLN A 65 13.21 10.63 -14.02
N ASP A 66 12.60 10.93 -15.17
CA ASP A 66 12.96 12.08 -16.02
C ASP A 66 12.73 13.42 -15.30
N HIS A 67 11.82 13.46 -14.32
CA HIS A 67 11.57 14.60 -13.43
C HIS A 67 12.40 14.57 -12.14
N GLY A 68 13.39 13.68 -12.02
CA GLY A 68 14.21 13.54 -10.82
C GLY A 68 13.50 12.90 -9.63
N VAL A 69 12.35 12.23 -9.86
CA VAL A 69 11.61 11.49 -8.85
C VAL A 69 11.98 10.02 -8.96
N GLN A 70 12.49 9.44 -7.87
CA GLN A 70 12.95 8.06 -7.81
C GLN A 70 11.76 7.09 -7.77
N PRO A 71 11.52 6.26 -8.81
CA PRO A 71 10.45 5.28 -8.78
C PRO A 71 10.76 4.15 -7.79
N VAL A 72 9.74 3.79 -7.00
CA VAL A 72 9.77 2.71 -6.02
C VAL A 72 8.66 1.73 -6.34
N LYS A 73 9.02 0.47 -6.58
CA LYS A 73 8.07 -0.59 -6.90
C LYS A 73 7.71 -1.37 -5.66
N ILE A 74 6.47 -1.23 -5.22
CA ILE A 74 5.93 -1.97 -4.08
C ILE A 74 5.45 -3.34 -4.54
N GLY A 75 6.12 -4.38 -4.06
CA GLY A 75 5.78 -5.77 -4.31
C GLY A 75 4.58 -6.23 -3.48
N HIS A 76 3.63 -6.92 -4.12
CA HIS A 76 2.53 -7.59 -3.42
C HIS A 76 2.61 -9.11 -3.56
N PRO A 77 2.19 -9.89 -2.54
CA PRO A 77 1.64 -9.45 -1.25
C PRO A 77 2.71 -8.82 -0.34
N LEU A 78 2.30 -7.85 0.47
CA LEU A 78 3.14 -7.26 1.52
C LEU A 78 3.16 -8.20 2.73
N ASP A 79 4.29 -8.30 3.42
CA ASP A 79 4.32 -8.90 4.75
C ASP A 79 3.55 -8.03 5.76
N GLY A 80 3.15 -8.64 6.88
CA GLY A 80 2.29 -7.96 7.86
C GLY A 80 2.88 -6.67 8.42
N LEU A 81 4.21 -6.62 8.65
CA LEU A 81 4.86 -5.44 9.20
C LEU A 81 4.97 -4.33 8.15
N THR A 82 5.39 -4.65 6.93
CA THR A 82 5.45 -3.65 5.84
C THR A 82 4.06 -3.13 5.47
N HIS A 83 3.04 -3.99 5.51
CA HIS A 83 1.64 -3.57 5.34
C HIS A 83 1.23 -2.56 6.41
N VAL A 84 1.48 -2.88 7.69
CA VAL A 84 1.19 -2.00 8.82
C VAL A 84 1.95 -0.68 8.70
N LEU A 85 3.23 -0.72 8.34
CA LEU A 85 4.04 0.48 8.11
C LEU A 85 3.38 1.40 7.08
N LEU A 86 3.03 0.86 5.92
CA LEU A 86 2.45 1.62 4.82
C LEU A 86 1.11 2.27 5.22
N TYR A 87 0.15 1.47 5.71
CA TYR A 87 -1.22 1.94 5.93
C TYR A 87 -1.44 2.65 7.28
N LYS A 88 -0.57 2.43 8.28
CA LYS A 88 -0.62 3.21 9.53
C LYS A 88 0.13 4.52 9.44
N ARG A 89 1.24 4.59 8.69
CA ARG A 89 1.95 5.85 8.48
C ARG A 89 1.31 6.74 7.42
N MET A 90 0.50 6.18 6.54
CA MET A 90 -0.25 6.92 5.52
C MET A 90 -1.75 6.57 5.60
N PRO A 91 -2.48 7.10 6.60
CA PRO A 91 -3.83 6.64 6.96
C PRO A 91 -4.91 6.98 5.92
N PHE A 92 -4.66 7.92 5.02
CA PHE A 92 -5.58 8.25 3.92
C PHE A 92 -5.48 7.29 2.72
N LEU A 93 -4.51 6.38 2.72
CA LEU A 93 -4.43 5.36 1.67
C LEU A 93 -5.55 4.33 1.82
N SER A 94 -6.21 4.03 0.72
CA SER A 94 -7.24 2.99 0.68
C SER A 94 -6.60 1.59 0.64
N GLU A 95 -6.82 0.79 1.68
CA GLU A 95 -6.45 -0.64 1.68
C GLU A 95 -7.22 -1.43 0.60
N ALA A 96 -8.42 -0.96 0.24
CA ALA A 96 -9.30 -1.60 -0.74
C ALA A 96 -8.89 -1.27 -2.19
N SER A 97 -8.12 -0.22 -2.41
CA SER A 97 -7.66 0.19 -3.74
C SER A 97 -6.74 -0.86 -4.33
N CYS A 98 -6.87 -1.03 -5.65
CA CYS A 98 -6.14 -2.08 -6.35
C CYS A 98 -4.76 -1.63 -6.81
N HIS A 99 -4.60 -0.34 -7.07
CA HIS A 99 -3.32 0.27 -7.37
C HIS A 99 -2.86 1.15 -6.21
N LEU A 100 -1.56 1.42 -6.18
CA LEU A 100 -0.93 2.35 -5.26
C LEU A 100 -0.10 3.27 -6.13
N SER A 101 -0.41 4.55 -6.13
CA SER A 101 0.38 5.55 -6.81
C SER A 101 0.52 6.76 -5.90
N VAL A 102 1.63 6.81 -5.17
CA VAL A 102 1.84 7.79 -4.10
C VAL A 102 3.13 8.54 -4.35
N LEU A 103 3.06 9.86 -4.44
CA LEU A 103 4.22 10.73 -4.48
C LEU A 103 4.65 11.06 -3.05
N LEU A 104 5.92 10.90 -2.73
CA LEU A 104 6.51 11.25 -1.44
C LEU A 104 7.49 12.40 -1.58
N TYR A 105 7.37 13.37 -0.67
CA TYR A 105 8.27 14.51 -0.54
C TYR A 105 8.11 15.15 0.84
N GLU A 106 9.22 15.49 1.50
CA GLU A 106 9.23 16.25 2.76
C GLU A 106 8.24 15.73 3.82
N ASP A 107 8.43 14.47 4.24
CA ASP A 107 7.58 13.80 5.25
C ASP A 107 6.07 13.88 4.94
N SER A 108 5.73 14.05 3.66
CA SER A 108 4.37 14.20 3.17
C SER A 108 4.17 13.30 1.95
N TYR A 109 2.91 12.96 1.71
CA TYR A 109 2.51 12.12 0.60
C TYR A 109 1.25 12.64 -0.11
N SER A 110 1.16 12.37 -1.40
CA SER A 110 -0.02 12.64 -2.21
C SER A 110 -0.42 11.38 -2.98
N ASP A 111 -1.68 10.97 -2.87
CA ASP A 111 -2.21 9.78 -3.53
C ASP A 111 -2.89 10.16 -4.86
N PHE A 112 -2.46 9.53 -5.95
CA PHE A 112 -3.02 9.70 -7.29
C PHE A 112 -4.24 8.80 -7.56
N GLY A 113 -4.62 7.95 -6.61
CA GLY A 113 -5.74 7.03 -6.72
C GLY A 113 -5.45 5.80 -7.57
N ASP A 114 -6.49 5.15 -8.07
CA ASP A 114 -6.36 3.85 -8.74
C ASP A 114 -5.90 3.95 -10.21
N ASP A 115 -6.25 5.00 -10.97
CA ASP A 115 -6.00 5.06 -12.42
C ASP A 115 -4.99 6.14 -12.80
N ILE A 116 -3.70 5.83 -12.66
CA ILE A 116 -2.64 6.76 -13.08
C ILE A 116 -2.50 6.78 -14.62
N ASN A 117 -2.74 7.95 -15.21
CA ASN A 117 -2.58 8.19 -16.64
C ASN A 117 -1.20 8.80 -16.94
N PRO A 118 -0.33 8.14 -17.74
CA PRO A 118 0.99 8.67 -18.11
C PRO A 118 0.98 10.10 -18.64
N LEU A 119 -0.07 10.49 -19.36
CA LEU A 119 -0.17 11.81 -19.99
C LEU A 119 -0.28 12.95 -18.96
N VAL A 120 -0.74 12.64 -17.75
CA VAL A 120 -0.99 13.65 -16.70
C VAL A 120 0.07 13.59 -15.62
N VAL A 121 0.80 12.46 -15.47
CA VAL A 121 1.84 12.29 -14.43
C VAL A 121 2.89 13.41 -14.47
N SER A 122 3.34 13.78 -15.66
CA SER A 122 4.32 14.88 -15.82
C SER A 122 3.76 16.20 -15.26
N ASP A 123 2.55 16.57 -15.67
CA ASP A 123 1.88 17.80 -15.24
C ASP A 123 1.66 17.83 -13.72
N TRP A 124 1.23 16.71 -13.15
CA TRP A 124 1.07 16.56 -11.70
C TRP A 124 2.39 16.68 -10.94
N ILE A 125 3.45 16.00 -11.38
CA ILE A 125 4.77 16.09 -10.73
C ILE A 125 5.26 17.54 -10.75
N THR A 126 5.12 18.23 -11.88
CA THR A 126 5.55 19.63 -12.00
C THR A 126 4.66 20.61 -11.24
N THR A 127 3.39 20.28 -11.01
CA THR A 127 2.43 21.14 -10.32
C THR A 127 2.49 20.95 -8.80
N LEU A 128 2.65 19.71 -8.34
CA LEU A 128 2.64 19.36 -6.91
C LEU A 128 3.98 19.57 -6.23
N LEU A 129 5.10 19.36 -6.95
CA LEU A 129 6.42 19.55 -6.36
C LEU A 129 6.80 21.04 -6.38
N PRO A 130 7.35 21.57 -5.28
CA PRO A 130 7.85 22.92 -5.24
C PRO A 130 9.05 23.08 -6.19
N VAL A 131 9.25 24.30 -6.67
CA VAL A 131 10.43 24.68 -7.45
C VAL A 131 11.66 24.53 -6.56
N GLU A 132 12.74 23.95 -7.07
CA GLU A 132 14.00 23.78 -6.35
C GLU A 132 14.73 25.13 -6.18
N ASP A 133 14.24 25.96 -5.26
CA ASP A 133 14.86 27.23 -4.87
C ASP A 133 15.68 27.11 -3.57
N GLY A 134 15.79 25.89 -3.03
CA GLY A 134 16.46 25.59 -1.76
C GLY A 134 15.60 25.92 -0.54
N SER A 135 14.38 26.43 -0.72
CA SER A 135 13.37 26.41 0.32
C SER A 135 12.76 25.03 0.39
N CYS A 136 12.57 24.52 1.61
CA CYS A 136 11.87 23.28 1.89
C CYS A 136 10.56 23.64 2.59
N PRO A 137 9.54 24.05 1.81
CA PRO A 137 8.30 24.52 2.38
C PRO A 137 7.41 23.34 2.73
N ALA A 138 6.99 23.29 3.99
CA ALA A 138 5.99 22.35 4.45
C ALA A 138 4.77 22.34 3.50
N LEU A 139 4.55 21.23 2.81
CA LEU A 139 3.56 21.10 1.74
C LEU A 139 2.12 20.91 2.23
N PHE A 140 1.85 21.06 3.54
CA PHE A 140 0.57 20.73 4.18
C PHE A 140 -0.61 21.61 3.70
N GLU A 141 -1.06 21.41 2.47
CA GLU A 141 -2.28 21.99 1.87
C GLU A 141 -2.93 20.99 0.89
N THR A 142 -4.26 21.11 0.74
CA THR A 142 -5.28 20.39 -0.08
C THR A 142 -4.97 19.01 -0.68
N TYR A 143 -3.82 18.80 -1.34
CA TYR A 143 -3.43 17.58 -2.05
C TYR A 143 -2.36 16.75 -1.33
N TRP A 144 -1.74 17.28 -0.28
CA TRP A 144 -0.70 16.61 0.50
C TRP A 144 -1.21 16.23 1.90
N HIS A 145 -0.81 15.04 2.34
CA HIS A 145 -1.08 14.52 3.67
C HIS A 145 0.25 14.27 4.40
N PRO A 146 0.35 14.55 5.71
CA PRO A 146 1.54 14.23 6.48
C PRO A 146 1.71 12.72 6.58
N ILE A 147 2.96 12.24 6.46
CA ILE A 147 3.34 10.89 6.87
C ILE A 147 3.43 10.89 8.39
N GLU A 148 2.69 9.99 9.05
CA GLU A 148 2.73 9.88 10.50
C GLU A 148 4.11 9.43 10.99
N ASP A 149 4.36 9.69 12.27
CA ASP A 149 5.59 9.33 12.96
C ASP A 149 5.91 7.82 12.84
N GLU A 150 7.18 7.48 13.05
CA GLU A 150 7.62 6.10 13.06
C GLU A 150 6.89 5.29 14.14
N LEU A 151 6.48 4.07 13.79
CA LEU A 151 5.79 3.18 14.72
C LEU A 151 6.79 2.63 15.74
N THR A 152 6.45 2.73 17.02
CA THR A 152 7.21 2.05 18.08
C THR A 152 7.12 0.53 17.94
N GLU A 153 8.10 -0.21 18.46
CA GLU A 153 8.11 -1.69 18.43
C GLU A 153 6.81 -2.29 18.97
N LEU A 154 6.27 -1.73 20.07
CA LEU A 154 5.01 -2.19 20.65
C LEU A 154 3.82 -1.95 19.71
N GLN A 155 3.76 -0.80 19.03
CA GLN A 155 2.71 -0.52 18.05
C GLN A 155 2.81 -1.45 16.84
N GLN A 156 4.03 -1.72 16.36
CA GLN A 156 4.27 -2.66 15.26
C GLN A 156 3.75 -4.07 15.61
N ILE A 157 4.07 -4.57 16.81
CA ILE A 157 3.58 -5.87 17.29
C ILE A 157 2.05 -5.86 17.42
N PHE A 158 1.48 -4.81 18.00
CA PHE A 158 0.04 -4.72 18.21
C PHE A 158 -0.74 -4.71 16.88
N PHE A 159 -0.36 -3.84 15.94
CA PHE A 159 -1.07 -3.71 14.68
C PHE A 159 -0.85 -4.90 13.74
N SER A 160 0.34 -5.52 13.75
CA SER A 160 0.57 -6.76 12.98
C SER A 160 -0.27 -7.91 13.52
N ALA A 161 -0.39 -8.05 14.84
CA ALA A 161 -1.27 -9.04 15.45
C ALA A 161 -2.74 -8.78 15.12
N GLU A 162 -3.19 -7.53 15.14
CA GLU A 162 -4.56 -7.15 14.76
C GLU A 162 -4.86 -7.50 13.30
N LEU A 163 -3.92 -7.22 12.39
CA LEU A 163 -4.02 -7.58 10.98
C LEU A 163 -4.17 -9.09 10.79
N GLU A 164 -3.32 -9.89 11.45
CA GLU A 164 -3.41 -11.36 11.39
C GLU A 164 -4.75 -11.90 11.90
N ILE A 165 -5.27 -11.32 12.99
CA ILE A 165 -6.56 -11.72 13.56
C ILE A 165 -7.70 -11.36 12.60
N SER A 166 -7.67 -10.16 12.03
CA SER A 166 -8.66 -9.69 11.04
C SER A 166 -8.69 -10.60 9.81
N GLU A 167 -7.52 -10.96 9.27
CA GLU A 167 -7.42 -11.89 8.15
C GLU A 167 -7.95 -13.28 8.47
N ARG A 168 -7.69 -13.80 9.68
CA ARG A 168 -8.24 -15.09 10.12
C ARG A 168 -9.75 -15.04 10.25
N ASN A 169 -10.31 -13.96 10.78
CA ASN A 169 -11.76 -13.78 10.93
C ASN A 169 -12.49 -13.72 9.58
N LYS A 170 -11.84 -13.26 8.51
CA LYS A 170 -12.38 -13.27 7.15
C LYS A 170 -12.44 -14.67 6.52
N ARG A 171 -11.80 -15.69 7.10
CA ARG A 171 -11.80 -17.05 6.53
C ARG A 171 -13.18 -17.71 6.71
N PRO A 172 -13.75 -18.31 5.65
CA PRO A 172 -15.08 -18.91 5.70
C PRO A 172 -15.19 -20.04 6.73
N THR A 173 -14.08 -20.71 7.04
CA THR A 173 -14.03 -21.76 8.07
C THR A 173 -14.38 -21.24 9.46
N PHE A 174 -13.92 -20.05 9.84
CA PHE A 174 -14.25 -19.47 11.15
C PHE A 174 -15.71 -19.04 11.23
N ILE A 175 -16.25 -18.48 10.14
CA ILE A 175 -17.67 -18.15 10.02
C ILE A 175 -18.52 -19.43 10.16
N LEU A 176 -18.12 -20.52 9.51
CA LEU A 176 -18.81 -21.81 9.58
C LEU A 176 -18.81 -22.40 11.00
N VAL A 177 -17.67 -22.33 11.71
CA VAL A 177 -17.58 -22.79 13.11
C VAL A 177 -18.46 -21.95 14.03
N GLY A 178 -18.48 -20.62 13.86
CA GLY A 178 -19.37 -19.74 14.61
C GLY A 178 -20.85 -20.05 14.36
N LEU A 179 -21.22 -20.28 13.10
CA LEU A 179 -22.60 -20.56 12.70
C LEU A 179 -23.08 -21.93 13.20
N THR A 180 -22.24 -22.96 13.07
CA THR A 180 -22.55 -24.31 13.58
C THR A 180 -22.66 -24.34 15.10
N GLY A 181 -21.77 -23.65 15.81
CA GLY A 181 -21.86 -23.49 17.28
C GLY A 181 -23.13 -22.76 17.71
N GLY A 182 -23.48 -21.66 17.05
CA GLY A 182 -24.71 -20.89 17.32
C GLY A 182 -25.98 -21.72 17.11
N ILE A 183 -26.07 -22.46 16.00
CA ILE A 183 -27.20 -23.37 15.72
C ILE A 183 -27.30 -24.46 16.79
N ALA A 184 -26.18 -25.06 17.20
CA ALA A 184 -26.18 -26.10 18.22
C ALA A 184 -26.73 -25.60 19.56
N VAL A 185 -26.37 -24.39 19.98
CA VAL A 185 -26.89 -23.77 21.22
C VAL A 185 -28.40 -23.50 21.11
N ILE A 186 -28.88 -23.01 19.96
CA ILE A 186 -30.30 -22.77 19.73
C ILE A 186 -31.10 -24.08 19.82
N ILE A 187 -30.63 -25.15 19.15
CA ILE A 187 -31.26 -26.48 19.21
C ILE A 187 -31.29 -27.01 20.65
N LEU A 188 -30.21 -26.82 21.40
CA LEU A 188 -30.11 -27.26 22.79
C LEU A 188 -31.12 -26.49 23.66
N ALA A 189 -31.24 -25.17 23.49
CA ALA A 189 -32.23 -24.36 24.19
C ALA A 189 -33.67 -24.80 23.87
N PHE A 190 -34.01 -25.01 22.59
CA PHE A 190 -35.31 -25.57 22.19
C PHE A 190 -35.56 -26.93 22.84
N SER A 191 -34.55 -27.80 22.89
CA SER A 191 -34.67 -29.13 23.51
C SER A 191 -34.94 -29.04 25.01
N ILE A 192 -34.35 -28.08 25.72
CA ILE A 192 -34.61 -27.83 27.15
C ILE A 192 -36.02 -27.28 27.35
N PHE A 193 -36.42 -26.23 26.63
CA PHE A 193 -37.75 -25.62 26.79
C PHE A 193 -38.89 -26.55 26.37
N TRP A 194 -38.70 -27.34 25.31
CA TRP A 194 -39.66 -28.35 24.89
C TRP A 194 -39.70 -29.53 25.86
N GLY A 195 -38.54 -29.97 26.36
CA GLY A 195 -38.44 -31.00 27.40
C GLY A 195 -39.15 -30.61 28.69
N LEU A 196 -39.03 -29.34 29.11
CA LEU A 196 -39.69 -28.80 30.29
C LEU A 196 -41.21 -28.64 30.13
N ASN A 197 -41.70 -28.21 28.95
CA ASN A 197 -43.14 -28.18 28.64
C ASN A 197 -43.77 -29.59 28.52
N GLY A 198 -42.96 -30.62 28.24
CA GLY A 198 -43.42 -32.00 28.19
C GLY A 198 -43.47 -32.71 29.56
N SER A 199 -42.74 -32.23 30.56
CA SER A 199 -42.53 -32.92 31.84
C SER A 199 -43.16 -32.25 33.08
N GLY A 200 -43.91 -31.16 32.93
CA GLY A 200 -44.75 -30.61 34.00
C GLY A 200 -45.71 -29.58 33.40
N PHE A 201 -47.04 -29.67 33.46
CA PHE A 201 -47.92 -30.29 34.44
C PHE A 201 -49.06 -31.02 33.69
N LYS A 202 -49.20 -32.32 33.89
CA LYS A 202 -50.49 -33.00 33.77
C LYS A 202 -51.00 -33.19 35.19
N GLU A 203 -51.80 -32.23 35.64
CA GLU A 203 -52.79 -32.47 36.70
C GLU A 203 -54.07 -33.00 36.04
#